data_AF-A0A673KPC2-F1
#
_entry.id   AF-A0A673KPC2-F1
#
_cell.length_a   1.000
_cell.length_b   1.000
_cell.length_c   1.000
_cell.angle_alpha   90.00
_cell.angle_beta   90.00
_cell.angle_gamma   90.00
#
_symmetry.space_group_name_H-M   'P 1'
#
loop_
_entity.id
_entity.type
_entity.pdbx_description
1 polymer ?
#
loop_
_entity_poly.entity_id
_entity_poly.type
_entity_poly.pdbx_seq_one_letter_code
_entity_poly.pdbx_strand_id
1 'polypeptide(L)'
;NFKELELVEDVWRGEAQDLLSQITQLQEENKTLLNNLSVKECPMTEEDIQKQEGMTERERQVMKKLKEVVDKQRDEIRAKGRELTLKNEDIEALQQQLNRLMRINHDLRHKITVVEAQGKALIEQKVELEASGQARQQEMGNLRQEVSRLKERLKEQGKISAETEEPVGPPSPAQEALCDDDISSIDPKDPNRPRFTLQELRDVLHERNELKAKVFMLQEEIAYYKSDEQEEETDTPLPDASPTLRPSSRSNFQPESGIKRLFSFFSRDKNRGSQRRMPQMGDGFGSWAGKEDVYTEQAQEALQHM
;
A
#
# COMPACT_ATOMS: atom_id res chain seq x y z
N ASN A 1 1.71 -107.69 83.92
CA ASN A 1 2.46 -108.03 82.70
C ASN A 1 1.63 -108.21 81.44
N PHE A 2 0.46 -108.86 81.42
CA PHE A 2 -0.31 -108.98 80.16
C PHE A 2 -1.02 -107.68 79.73
N LYS A 3 -1.65 -106.96 80.68
CA LYS A 3 -2.39 -105.71 80.41
C LYS A 3 -1.52 -104.53 79.98
N GLU A 4 -0.29 -104.42 80.49
CA GLU A 4 0.65 -103.38 80.05
C GLU A 4 1.18 -103.65 78.65
N LEU A 5 1.40 -104.91 78.30
CA LEU A 5 1.82 -105.30 76.95
C LEU A 5 0.72 -105.02 75.92
N GLU A 6 -0.54 -105.31 76.27
CA GLU A 6 -1.72 -104.97 75.46
C GLU A 6 -1.85 -103.45 75.27
N LEU A 7 -1.62 -102.66 76.32
CA LEU A 7 -1.62 -101.20 76.21
C LEU A 7 -0.52 -100.68 75.28
N VAL A 8 0.69 -101.22 75.37
CA VAL A 8 1.82 -100.84 74.50
C VAL A 8 1.54 -101.25 73.06
N GLU A 9 0.95 -102.42 72.83
CA GLU A 9 0.56 -102.90 71.51
C GLU A 9 -0.53 -102.03 70.88
N ASP A 10 -1.50 -101.56 71.68
CA ASP A 10 -2.54 -100.63 71.23
C ASP A 10 -1.98 -99.24 70.90
N VAL A 11 -1.04 -98.72 71.71
CA VAL A 11 -0.34 -97.46 71.40
C VAL A 11 0.47 -97.61 70.11
N TRP A 12 1.22 -98.70 69.94
CA TRP A 12 1.98 -98.96 68.72
C TRP A 12 1.10 -99.13 67.49
N ARG A 13 -0.08 -99.75 67.62
CA ARG A 13 -1.07 -99.81 66.53
C ARG A 13 -1.59 -98.43 66.18
N GLY A 14 -1.89 -97.60 67.18
CA GLY A 14 -2.32 -96.21 66.97
C GLY A 14 -1.25 -95.41 66.23
N GLU A 15 -0.01 -95.44 66.70
CA GLU A 15 1.12 -94.73 66.08
C GLU A 15 1.39 -95.24 64.65
N ALA A 16 1.32 -96.55 64.41
CA ALA A 16 1.46 -97.11 63.07
C ALA A 16 0.34 -96.66 62.12
N GLN A 17 -0.89 -96.57 62.62
CA GLN A 17 -2.05 -96.12 61.85
C GLN A 17 -1.99 -94.61 61.53
N ASP A 18 -1.50 -93.80 62.47
CA ASP A 18 -1.28 -92.37 62.28
C ASP A 18 -0.18 -92.11 61.25
N LEU A 19 0.93 -92.85 61.31
CA LEU A 19 2.00 -92.80 60.32
C LEU A 19 1.51 -93.21 58.93
N LEU A 20 0.70 -94.27 58.82
CA LEU A 20 0.09 -94.69 57.55
C LEU A 20 -0.85 -93.62 56.97
N SER A 21 -1.62 -92.95 57.83
CA SER A 21 -2.51 -91.85 57.43
C SER A 21 -1.69 -90.66 56.91
N GLN A 22 -0.60 -90.30 57.59
CA GLN A 22 0.30 -89.23 57.18
C GLN A 22 1.01 -89.54 55.85
N ILE A 23 1.45 -90.79 55.66
CA ILE A 23 2.04 -91.23 54.38
C ILE A 23 1.01 -91.11 53.26
N THR A 24 -0.24 -91.51 53.49
CA THR A 24 -1.31 -91.43 52.50
C THR A 24 -1.60 -89.97 52.12
N GLN A 25 -1.68 -89.08 53.11
CA GLN A 25 -1.88 -87.65 52.88
C GLN A 25 -0.71 -87.04 52.08
N LEU A 26 0.54 -87.33 52.47
CA LEU A 26 1.73 -86.85 51.75
C LEU A 26 1.81 -87.41 50.33
N GLN A 27 1.34 -88.64 50.09
CA GLN A 27 1.25 -89.19 48.74
C GLN A 27 0.19 -88.47 47.90
N GLU A 28 -0.94 -88.09 48.49
CA GLU A 28 -1.99 -87.32 47.80
C GLU A 28 -1.55 -85.87 47.54
N GLU A 29 -0.87 -85.23 48.49
CA GLU A 29 -0.25 -83.91 48.32
C GLU A 29 0.83 -83.94 47.23
N ASN A 30 1.73 -84.94 47.25
CA ASN A 30 2.73 -85.11 46.19
C ASN A 30 2.10 -85.36 44.83
N LYS A 31 1.04 -86.18 44.75
CA LYS A 31 0.30 -86.41 43.50
C LYS A 31 -0.35 -85.12 42.99
N THR A 32 -0.88 -84.31 43.90
CA THR A 32 -1.47 -83.01 43.57
C THR A 32 -0.41 -82.01 43.12
N LEU A 33 0.74 -81.97 43.78
CA LEU A 33 1.88 -81.13 43.39
C LEU A 33 2.47 -81.59 42.04
N LEU A 34 2.61 -82.88 41.80
CA LEU A 34 3.02 -83.46 40.52
C LEU A 34 2.04 -83.10 39.40
N ASN A 35 0.73 -83.15 39.65
CA ASN A 35 -0.26 -82.70 38.68
C ASN A 35 -0.17 -81.19 38.42
N ASN A 36 0.03 -80.36 39.46
CA ASN A 36 0.19 -78.91 39.30
C ASN A 36 1.51 -78.53 38.60
N LEU A 37 2.59 -79.26 38.88
CA LEU A 37 3.87 -79.14 38.19
C LEU A 37 3.73 -79.60 36.74
N SER A 38 3.07 -80.72 36.48
CA SER A 38 2.78 -81.19 35.11
C SER A 38 1.89 -80.22 34.33
N VAL A 39 0.96 -79.53 34.98
CA VAL A 39 0.18 -78.45 34.35
C VAL A 39 1.05 -77.22 34.04
N LYS A 40 2.09 -76.96 34.84
CA LYS A 40 3.11 -75.93 34.57
C LYS A 40 4.22 -76.36 33.61
N GLU A 41 4.50 -77.66 33.51
CA GLU A 41 5.55 -78.29 32.69
C GLU A 41 5.02 -78.88 31.39
N CYS A 42 3.70 -78.86 31.15
CA CYS A 42 3.20 -78.77 29.79
C CYS A 42 3.93 -77.58 29.16
N PRO A 43 4.61 -77.75 28.01
CA PRO A 43 5.24 -76.61 27.37
C PRO A 43 4.11 -75.63 27.07
N MET A 44 4.02 -74.57 27.88
CA MET A 44 3.25 -73.40 27.49
C MET A 44 3.86 -73.00 26.16
N THR A 45 3.05 -73.11 25.10
CA THR A 45 3.50 -72.75 23.78
C THR A 45 3.94 -71.30 23.82
N GLU A 46 4.93 -70.93 23.01
CA GLU A 46 5.38 -69.54 22.90
C GLU A 46 4.21 -68.56 22.69
N GLU A 47 3.09 -69.03 22.13
CA GLU A 47 1.83 -68.29 22.00
C GLU A 47 1.19 -67.86 23.32
N ASP A 48 1.23 -68.68 24.36
CA ASP A 48 0.56 -68.37 25.63
C ASP A 48 1.45 -67.52 26.54
N ILE A 49 2.78 -67.66 26.43
CA ILE A 49 3.75 -66.74 27.04
C ILE A 49 3.73 -65.37 26.33
N GLN A 50 3.61 -65.33 25.00
CA GLN A 50 3.40 -64.07 24.25
C GLN A 50 2.06 -63.40 24.53
N LYS A 51 1.00 -64.14 24.86
CA LYS A 51 -0.28 -63.56 25.32
C LYS A 51 -0.20 -63.02 26.75
N GLN A 52 0.66 -63.60 27.59
CA GLN A 52 0.82 -63.20 28.99
C GLN A 52 1.85 -62.07 29.18
N GLU A 53 2.86 -61.98 28.31
CA GLU A 53 3.86 -60.90 28.28
C GLU A 53 3.58 -59.81 27.22
N GLY A 54 2.59 -60.02 26.32
CA GLY A 54 2.37 -59.19 25.15
C GLY A 54 0.91 -58.82 24.96
N MET A 55 0.65 -57.50 25.09
CA MET A 55 -0.41 -56.72 24.44
C MET A 55 -1.24 -57.55 23.44
N THR A 56 -2.53 -57.74 23.72
CA THR A 56 -3.46 -58.49 22.86
C THR A 56 -3.45 -57.94 21.43
N GLU A 57 -3.83 -58.75 20.43
CA GLU A 57 -3.83 -58.32 19.01
C GLU A 57 -4.55 -56.99 18.78
N ARG A 58 -5.68 -56.79 19.48
CA ARG A 58 -6.44 -55.53 19.43
C ARG A 58 -5.64 -54.36 19.97
N GLU A 59 -4.99 -54.56 21.11
CA GLU A 59 -4.15 -53.55 21.73
C GLU A 59 -2.91 -53.21 20.88
N ARG A 60 -2.31 -54.21 20.20
CA ARG A 60 -1.24 -53.98 19.21
C ARG A 60 -1.73 -53.14 18.04
N GLN A 61 -2.94 -53.41 17.56
CA GLN A 61 -3.54 -52.67 16.45
C GLN A 61 -3.88 -51.21 16.85
N VAL A 62 -4.34 -51.00 18.09
CA VAL A 62 -4.53 -49.67 18.68
C VAL A 62 -3.18 -48.94 18.78
N MET A 63 -2.14 -49.62 19.27
CA MET A 63 -0.82 -49.01 19.42
C MET A 63 -0.21 -48.61 18.06
N LYS A 64 -0.40 -49.44 17.02
CA LYS A 64 0.00 -49.09 15.65
C LYS A 64 -0.71 -47.82 15.15
N LYS A 65 -2.04 -47.74 15.31
CA LYS A 65 -2.81 -46.54 14.92
C LYS A 65 -2.39 -45.31 15.71
N LEU A 66 -2.15 -45.46 17.01
CA LEU A 66 -1.69 -44.36 17.86
C LEU A 66 -0.32 -43.87 17.39
N LYS A 67 0.60 -44.78 17.08
CA LYS A 67 1.90 -44.43 16.50
C LYS A 67 1.75 -43.66 15.18
N GLU A 68 0.90 -44.14 14.27
CA GLU A 68 0.65 -43.45 13.00
C GLU A 68 0.08 -42.03 13.19
N VAL A 69 -0.84 -41.84 14.14
CA VAL A 69 -1.39 -40.50 14.46
C VAL A 69 -0.31 -39.61 15.10
N VAL A 70 0.49 -40.14 16.03
CA VAL A 70 1.58 -39.41 16.67
C VAL A 70 2.64 -38.98 15.66
N ASP A 71 3.03 -39.88 14.74
CA ASP A 71 4.00 -39.57 13.70
C ASP A 71 3.45 -38.49 12.73
N LYS A 72 2.17 -38.59 12.34
CA LYS A 72 1.49 -37.52 11.56
C LYS A 72 1.47 -36.19 12.29
N GLN A 73 1.13 -36.17 13.58
CA GLN A 73 1.12 -34.95 14.38
C GLN A 73 2.52 -34.35 14.51
N ARG A 74 3.56 -35.16 14.64
CA ARG A 74 4.96 -34.69 14.64
C ARG A 74 5.33 -34.05 13.30
N ASP A 75 4.92 -34.65 12.19
CA ASP A 75 5.16 -34.08 10.86
C ASP A 75 4.39 -32.78 10.66
N GLU A 76 3.15 -32.70 11.13
CA GLU A 76 2.34 -31.49 11.07
C GLU A 76 2.94 -30.37 11.93
N ILE A 77 3.41 -30.66 13.14
CA ILE A 77 4.13 -29.69 13.99
C ILE A 77 5.38 -29.18 13.29
N ARG A 78 6.16 -30.08 12.64
CA ARG A 78 7.34 -29.68 11.88
C ARG A 78 6.99 -28.82 10.68
N ALA A 79 5.91 -29.13 9.97
CA ALA A 79 5.44 -28.34 8.83
C ALA A 79 4.99 -26.95 9.27
N LYS A 80 4.15 -26.86 10.32
CA LYS A 80 3.72 -25.59 10.92
C LYS A 80 4.89 -24.77 11.46
N GLY A 81 5.92 -25.41 12.03
CA GLY A 81 7.15 -24.73 12.46
C GLY A 81 7.90 -24.08 11.30
N ARG A 82 7.99 -24.75 10.14
CA ARG A 82 8.58 -24.16 8.92
C ARG A 82 7.74 -23.00 8.39
N GLU A 83 6.42 -23.15 8.34
CA GLU A 83 5.50 -22.09 7.91
C GLU A 83 5.61 -20.85 8.81
N LEU A 84 5.67 -21.03 10.13
CA LEU A 84 5.89 -19.94 11.08
C LEU A 84 7.23 -19.22 10.85
N THR A 85 8.28 -19.97 10.52
CA THR A 85 9.59 -19.38 10.23
C THR A 85 9.53 -18.49 8.99
N LEU A 86 8.94 -18.98 7.90
CA LEU A 86 8.75 -18.20 6.66
C LEU A 86 7.90 -16.94 6.91
N LYS A 87 6.78 -17.07 7.62
CA LYS A 87 5.94 -15.92 7.99
C LYS A 87 6.70 -14.90 8.85
N ASN A 88 7.59 -15.35 9.72
CA ASN A 88 8.41 -14.47 10.53
C ASN A 88 9.45 -13.72 9.67
N GLU A 89 10.07 -14.38 8.70
CA GLU A 89 10.96 -13.75 7.70
C GLU A 89 10.22 -12.69 6.89
N ASP A 90 8.99 -12.96 6.44
CA ASP A 90 8.15 -11.99 5.73
C ASP A 90 7.82 -10.77 6.60
N ILE A 91 7.45 -11.00 7.87
CA ILE A 91 7.19 -9.92 8.84
C ILE A 91 8.44 -9.05 9.03
N GLU A 92 9.62 -9.65 9.17
CA GLU A 92 10.89 -8.93 9.31
C GLU A 92 11.21 -8.12 8.05
N ALA A 93 10.98 -8.67 6.86
CA ALA A 93 11.17 -7.96 5.58
C ALA A 93 10.22 -6.75 5.46
N LEU A 94 8.93 -6.92 5.79
CA LEU A 94 7.96 -5.84 5.81
C LEU A 94 8.31 -4.76 6.85
N GLN A 95 8.78 -5.15 8.03
CA GLN A 95 9.28 -4.20 9.04
C GLN A 95 10.48 -3.40 8.53
N GLN A 96 11.40 -4.01 7.79
CA GLN A 96 12.53 -3.29 7.18
C GLN A 96 12.05 -2.27 6.13
N GLN A 97 11.07 -2.65 5.30
CA GLN A 97 10.45 -1.74 4.32
C GLN A 97 9.75 -0.57 4.99
N LEU A 98 8.95 -0.82 6.03
CA LEU A 98 8.29 0.21 6.83
C LEU A 98 9.31 1.21 7.40
N ASN A 99 10.39 0.70 8.00
CA ASN A 99 11.46 1.54 8.54
C ASN A 99 12.16 2.37 7.45
N ARG A 100 12.37 1.81 6.25
CA ARG A 100 12.90 2.55 5.10
C ARG A 100 11.94 3.67 4.67
N LEU A 101 10.66 3.38 4.55
CA LEU A 101 9.64 4.37 4.18
C LEU A 101 9.52 5.48 5.22
N MET A 102 9.56 5.16 6.51
CA MET A 102 9.55 6.16 7.57
C MET A 102 10.74 7.13 7.45
N ARG A 103 11.94 6.64 7.14
CA ARG A 103 13.11 7.50 6.89
C ARG A 103 12.91 8.41 5.68
N ILE A 104 12.49 7.84 4.54
CA ILE A 104 12.24 8.62 3.32
C ILE A 104 11.15 9.68 3.57
N ASN A 105 10.08 9.32 4.28
CA ASN A 105 8.99 10.24 4.57
C ASN A 105 9.45 11.38 5.49
N HIS A 106 10.29 11.10 6.48
CA HIS A 106 10.91 12.11 7.32
C HIS A 106 11.78 13.08 6.50
N ASP A 107 12.64 12.54 5.62
CA ASP A 107 13.52 13.35 4.77
C ASP A 107 12.72 14.23 3.80
N LEU A 108 11.64 13.71 3.22
CA LEU A 108 10.73 14.47 2.35
C LEU A 108 10.02 15.59 3.11
N ARG A 109 9.51 15.32 4.32
CA ARG A 109 8.91 16.36 5.17
C ARG A 109 9.92 17.45 5.51
N HIS A 110 11.14 17.07 5.87
CA HIS A 110 12.21 18.04 6.15
C HIS A 110 12.54 18.88 4.90
N LYS A 111 12.66 18.25 3.73
CA LYS A 111 12.89 18.94 2.45
C LYS A 111 11.77 19.92 2.13
N ILE A 112 10.50 19.54 2.34
CA ILE A 112 9.35 20.44 2.17
C ILE A 112 9.50 21.65 3.08
N THR A 113 9.78 21.46 4.37
CA THR A 113 9.97 22.58 5.32
C THR A 113 11.09 23.53 4.89
N VAL A 114 12.22 23.00 4.40
CA VAL A 114 13.35 23.82 3.93
C VAL A 114 12.96 24.61 2.67
N VAL A 115 12.34 23.95 1.69
CA VAL A 115 11.92 24.60 0.42
C VAL A 115 10.82 25.65 0.68
N GLU A 116 9.88 25.38 1.57
CA GLU A 116 8.87 26.35 2.00
C GLU A 116 9.49 27.57 2.66
N ALA A 117 10.48 27.38 3.54
CA ALA A 117 11.20 28.48 4.18
C ALA A 117 11.97 29.32 3.16
N GLN A 118 12.65 28.67 2.21
CA GLN A 118 13.34 29.35 1.09
C GLN A 118 12.36 30.14 0.23
N GLY A 119 11.20 29.56 -0.10
CA GLY A 119 10.14 30.23 -0.86
C GLY A 119 9.63 31.49 -0.16
N LYS A 120 9.38 31.42 1.16
CA LYS A 120 8.97 32.59 1.96
C LYS A 120 10.04 33.68 1.96
N ALA A 121 11.31 33.33 2.17
CA ALA A 121 12.41 34.29 2.15
C ALA A 121 12.55 35.00 0.78
N LEU A 122 12.38 34.27 -0.32
CA LEU A 122 12.40 34.85 -1.67
C LEU A 122 11.21 35.80 -1.92
N ILE A 123 10.02 35.45 -1.42
CA ILE A 123 8.84 36.33 -1.50
C ILE A 123 9.09 37.61 -0.71
N GLU A 124 9.62 37.52 0.51
CA GLU A 124 9.96 38.69 1.35
C GLU A 124 10.98 39.60 0.64
N GLN A 125 12.06 39.04 0.10
CA GLN A 125 13.06 39.80 -0.67
C GLN A 125 12.46 40.47 -1.90
N LYS A 126 11.59 39.77 -2.63
CA LYS A 126 10.91 40.34 -3.79
C LYS A 126 10.05 41.54 -3.38
N VAL A 127 9.26 41.41 -2.32
CA VAL A 127 8.41 42.48 -1.79
C VAL A 127 9.26 43.68 -1.36
N GLU A 128 10.38 43.47 -0.68
CA GLU A 128 11.29 44.53 -0.25
C GLU A 128 11.90 45.30 -1.45
N LEU A 129 12.34 44.57 -2.48
CA LEU A 129 12.87 45.15 -3.71
C LEU A 129 11.81 45.92 -4.49
N GLU A 130 10.58 45.39 -4.59
CA GLU A 130 9.45 46.07 -5.22
C GLU A 130 9.08 47.36 -4.48
N ALA A 131 9.01 47.33 -3.15
CA ALA A 131 8.76 48.51 -2.32
C ALA A 131 9.86 49.56 -2.49
N SER A 132 11.13 49.14 -2.47
CA SER A 132 12.28 50.02 -2.69
C SER A 132 12.30 50.63 -4.10
N GLY A 133 11.87 49.86 -5.10
CA GLY A 133 11.70 50.35 -6.47
C GLY A 133 10.59 51.40 -6.57
N GLN A 134 9.45 51.15 -5.93
CA GLN A 134 8.32 52.09 -5.89
C GLN A 134 8.68 53.40 -5.17
N ALA A 135 9.39 53.32 -4.04
CA ALA A 135 9.87 54.51 -3.32
C ALA A 135 10.77 55.38 -4.20
N ARG A 136 11.77 54.78 -4.85
CA ARG A 136 12.65 55.50 -5.80
C ARG A 136 11.88 56.09 -6.98
N GLN A 137 10.86 55.39 -7.49
CA GLN A 137 10.02 55.91 -8.57
C GLN A 137 9.21 57.15 -8.13
N GLN A 138 8.69 57.16 -6.90
CA GLN A 138 8.01 58.32 -6.33
C GLN A 138 8.97 59.50 -6.14
N GLU A 139 10.18 59.26 -5.62
CA GLU A 139 11.22 60.29 -5.49
C GLU A 139 11.59 60.90 -6.85
N MET A 140 11.79 60.07 -7.87
CA MET A 140 12.05 60.54 -9.23
C MET A 140 10.88 61.35 -9.80
N GLY A 141 9.63 60.97 -9.50
CA GLY A 141 8.44 61.74 -9.85
C GLY A 141 8.43 63.13 -9.19
N ASN A 142 8.72 63.19 -7.89
CA ASN A 142 8.80 64.44 -7.14
C ASN A 142 9.91 65.36 -7.66
N LEU A 143 11.10 64.81 -7.93
CA LEU A 143 12.21 65.57 -8.52
C LEU A 143 11.87 66.12 -9.91
N ARG A 144 11.18 65.34 -10.76
CA ARG A 144 10.71 65.81 -12.08
C ARG A 144 9.74 66.98 -11.94
N GLN A 145 8.79 66.90 -11.00
CA GLN A 145 7.86 68.00 -10.73
C GLN A 145 8.61 69.25 -10.25
N GLU A 146 9.58 69.11 -9.35
CA GLU A 146 10.35 70.24 -8.84
C GLU A 146 11.22 70.88 -9.94
N VAL A 147 11.84 70.07 -10.81
CA VAL A 147 12.56 70.56 -11.99
C VAL A 147 11.62 71.34 -12.93
N SER A 148 10.42 70.83 -13.20
CA SER A 148 9.42 71.53 -14.02
C SER A 148 9.02 72.87 -13.38
N ARG A 149 8.78 72.90 -12.07
CA ARG A 149 8.45 74.12 -11.33
C ARG A 149 9.59 75.15 -11.35
N LEU A 150 10.83 74.70 -11.18
CA LEU A 150 12.01 75.58 -11.24
C LEU A 150 12.21 76.15 -12.65
N LYS A 151 12.00 75.34 -13.70
CA LYS A 151 12.03 75.81 -15.10
C LYS A 151 10.97 76.87 -15.37
N GLU A 152 9.75 76.69 -14.87
CA GLU A 152 8.66 77.66 -15.02
C GLU A 152 9.00 78.99 -14.34
N ARG A 153 9.47 78.95 -13.08
CA ARG A 153 9.95 80.15 -12.36
C ARG A 153 11.08 80.87 -13.09
N LEU A 154 12.01 80.13 -13.69
CA LEU A 154 13.10 80.72 -14.48
C LEU A 154 12.56 81.40 -15.76
N LYS A 155 11.57 80.80 -16.42
CA LYS A 155 10.91 81.38 -17.60
C LYS A 155 10.13 82.66 -17.25
N GLU A 156 9.49 82.70 -16.09
CA GLU A 156 8.83 83.90 -15.56
C GLU A 156 9.85 85.01 -15.25
N GLN A 157 10.98 84.68 -14.62
CA GLN A 157 12.08 85.64 -14.38
C GLN A 157 12.72 86.13 -15.68
N GLY A 158 12.87 85.27 -16.68
CA GLY A 158 13.35 85.62 -18.02
C GLY A 158 12.40 86.54 -18.78
N LYS A 159 11.08 86.38 -18.61
CA LYS A 159 10.08 87.31 -19.17
C LYS A 159 10.13 88.69 -18.51
N ILE A 160 10.39 88.77 -17.20
CA ILE A 160 10.51 90.06 -16.48
C ILE A 160 11.79 90.81 -16.89
N SER A 161 12.84 90.11 -17.35
CA SER A 161 14.05 90.74 -17.91
C SER A 161 13.99 91.04 -19.41
N ALA A 162 12.93 90.63 -20.12
CA ALA A 162 12.76 90.79 -21.56
C ALA A 162 11.74 91.88 -21.96
N GLU A 163 11.39 92.80 -21.06
CA GLU A 163 10.65 94.03 -21.39
C GLU A 163 11.58 95.21 -21.73
N THR A 164 12.86 94.97 -22.03
CA THR A 164 13.72 95.96 -22.68
C THR A 164 14.52 95.27 -23.79
N GLU A 165 14.20 95.66 -25.01
CA GLU A 165 14.84 95.38 -26.31
C GLU A 165 14.18 94.35 -27.25
N GLU A 166 14.06 94.85 -28.48
CA GLU A 166 13.43 94.38 -29.71
C GLU A 166 14.09 93.13 -30.35
N PRO A 167 13.44 92.53 -31.38
CA PRO A 167 13.78 91.22 -31.91
C PRO A 167 14.92 91.28 -32.93
N VAL A 168 15.65 90.16 -33.12
CA VAL A 168 16.20 89.64 -34.40
C VAL A 168 17.25 88.55 -34.09
N GLY A 169 17.03 87.34 -34.60
CA GLY A 169 18.03 86.27 -34.65
C GLY A 169 17.39 84.93 -35.08
N PRO A 170 17.88 84.25 -36.14
CA PRO A 170 17.22 83.08 -36.73
C PRO A 170 17.28 81.85 -35.80
N PRO A 171 16.30 80.93 -35.90
CA PRO A 171 16.28 79.74 -35.05
C PRO A 171 17.46 78.82 -35.38
N SER A 172 18.22 78.48 -34.35
CA SER A 172 19.24 77.43 -34.39
C SER A 172 18.57 76.06 -34.54
N PRO A 173 18.98 75.18 -35.48
CA PRO A 173 18.34 73.87 -35.75
C PRO A 173 18.40 72.83 -34.63
N ALA A 174 18.81 73.21 -33.42
CA ALA A 174 19.07 72.28 -32.32
C ALA A 174 17.94 72.19 -31.28
N GLN A 175 16.79 72.85 -31.52
CA GLN A 175 15.66 72.88 -30.56
C GLN A 175 14.39 72.15 -31.04
N GLU A 176 14.45 71.40 -32.15
CA GLU A 176 13.32 70.62 -32.67
C GLU A 176 13.38 69.12 -32.30
N ALA A 177 14.21 68.72 -31.33
CA ALA A 177 14.34 67.32 -30.92
C ALA A 177 13.48 66.92 -29.71
N LEU A 178 12.63 67.82 -29.19
CA LEU A 178 11.72 67.52 -28.07
C LEU A 178 10.33 68.13 -28.33
N CYS A 179 9.76 67.86 -29.50
CA CYS A 179 8.31 67.95 -29.66
C CYS A 179 7.70 66.73 -28.95
N ASP A 180 7.24 66.93 -27.73
CA ASP A 180 6.34 66.03 -26.96
C ASP A 180 4.92 65.99 -27.60
N ASP A 181 4.82 65.93 -28.93
CA ASP A 181 3.54 65.90 -29.67
C ASP A 181 3.11 64.48 -30.11
N ASP A 182 3.86 63.45 -29.76
CA ASP A 182 3.61 62.05 -30.18
C ASP A 182 2.65 61.25 -29.27
N ILE A 183 1.84 61.92 -28.45
CA ILE A 183 0.77 61.24 -27.68
C ILE A 183 -0.61 61.42 -28.36
N SER A 184 -0.75 62.30 -29.35
CA SER A 184 -2.04 62.60 -29.99
C SER A 184 -2.22 62.01 -31.40
N SER A 185 -1.24 61.26 -31.91
CA SER A 185 -1.20 60.70 -33.27
C SER A 185 -1.16 59.16 -33.30
N ILE A 186 -1.79 58.48 -32.33
CA ILE A 186 -1.89 57.02 -32.33
C ILE A 186 -2.90 56.59 -33.42
N ASP A 187 -2.39 56.09 -34.54
CA ASP A 187 -3.19 55.47 -35.60
C ASP A 187 -4.00 54.29 -35.03
N PRO A 188 -5.35 54.34 -35.05
CA PRO A 188 -6.18 53.24 -34.55
C PRO A 188 -6.04 51.94 -35.35
N LYS A 189 -5.29 51.93 -36.47
CA LYS A 189 -5.04 50.74 -37.30
C LYS A 189 -3.60 50.21 -37.28
N ASP A 190 -2.72 50.72 -36.41
CA ASP A 190 -1.35 50.20 -36.31
C ASP A 190 -1.35 48.70 -35.92
N PRO A 191 -0.90 47.79 -36.80
CA PRO A 191 -0.88 46.36 -36.52
C PRO A 191 0.11 45.96 -35.41
N ASN A 192 1.07 46.82 -35.05
CA ASN A 192 2.04 46.61 -33.97
C ASN A 192 1.60 47.24 -32.64
N ARG A 193 0.45 47.91 -32.60
CA ARG A 193 -0.10 48.45 -31.36
C ARG A 193 -0.37 47.30 -30.37
N PRO A 194 0.09 47.41 -29.11
CA PRO A 194 -0.26 46.44 -28.07
C PRO A 194 -1.77 46.29 -27.99
N ARG A 195 -2.28 45.10 -28.32
CA ARG A 195 -3.72 44.78 -28.32
C ARG A 195 -4.28 44.64 -26.92
N PHE A 196 -3.40 44.40 -25.96
CA PHE A 196 -3.69 44.23 -24.55
C PHE A 196 -2.89 45.25 -23.74
N THR A 197 -3.51 45.74 -22.68
CA THR A 197 -2.84 46.49 -21.63
C THR A 197 -1.88 45.57 -20.86
N LEU A 198 -0.85 46.17 -20.24
CA LEU A 198 0.05 45.43 -19.35
C LEU A 198 -0.70 44.77 -18.16
N GLN A 199 -1.85 45.33 -17.77
CA GLN A 199 -2.70 44.75 -16.74
C GLN A 199 -3.36 43.46 -17.23
N GLU A 200 -4.02 43.49 -18.39
CA GLU A 200 -4.63 42.31 -19.00
C GLU A 200 -3.61 41.20 -19.24
N LEU A 201 -2.39 41.54 -19.66
CA LEU A 201 -1.33 40.55 -19.83
C LEU A 201 -0.91 39.90 -18.49
N ARG A 202 -0.84 40.68 -17.40
CA ARG A 202 -0.56 40.13 -16.06
C ARG A 202 -1.69 39.22 -15.59
N ASP A 203 -2.93 39.63 -15.79
CA ASP A 203 -4.11 38.86 -15.38
C ASP A 203 -4.17 37.53 -16.15
N VAL A 204 -3.98 37.54 -17.47
CA VAL A 204 -3.92 36.32 -18.30
C VAL A 204 -2.76 35.42 -17.88
N LEU A 205 -1.60 35.98 -17.55
CA LEU A 205 -0.46 35.19 -17.07
C LEU A 205 -0.74 34.56 -15.69
N HIS A 206 -1.42 35.27 -14.80
CA HIS A 206 -1.84 34.74 -13.49
C HIS A 206 -2.87 33.64 -13.66
N GLU A 207 -3.92 33.86 -14.44
CA GLU A 207 -4.95 32.86 -14.74
C GLU A 207 -4.36 31.62 -15.39
N ARG A 208 -3.45 31.79 -16.38
CA ARG A 208 -2.73 30.66 -17.00
C ARG A 208 -1.92 29.87 -15.99
N ASN A 209 -1.24 30.53 -15.05
CA ASN A 209 -0.46 29.84 -14.02
C ASN A 209 -1.35 29.09 -13.04
N GLU A 210 -2.48 29.68 -12.65
CA GLU A 210 -3.47 29.05 -11.78
C GLU A 210 -4.11 27.81 -12.44
N LEU A 211 -4.51 27.94 -13.71
CA LEU A 211 -5.03 26.82 -14.49
C LEU A 211 -3.99 25.72 -14.68
N LYS A 212 -2.72 26.08 -14.90
CA LYS A 212 -1.63 25.10 -14.99
C LYS A 212 -1.46 24.32 -13.68
N ALA A 213 -1.55 24.98 -12.52
CA ALA A 213 -1.52 24.32 -11.22
C ALA A 213 -2.73 23.39 -11.02
N LYS A 214 -3.94 23.83 -11.39
CA LYS A 214 -5.16 23.00 -11.34
C LYS A 214 -5.06 21.77 -12.23
N VAL A 215 -4.57 21.93 -13.46
CA VAL A 215 -4.37 20.80 -14.39
C VAL A 215 -3.37 19.80 -13.83
N PHE A 216 -2.26 20.27 -13.24
CA PHE A 216 -1.29 19.39 -12.60
C PHE A 216 -1.90 18.58 -11.45
N MET A 217 -2.66 19.22 -10.55
CA MET A 217 -3.34 18.51 -9.45
C MET A 217 -4.38 17.50 -9.95
N LEU A 218 -5.17 17.87 -10.96
CA LEU A 218 -6.15 16.95 -11.55
C LEU A 218 -5.49 15.77 -12.28
N GLN A 219 -4.33 15.98 -12.90
CA GLN A 219 -3.56 14.90 -13.50
C GLN A 219 -3.02 13.93 -12.45
N GLU A 220 -2.56 14.43 -11.30
CA GLU A 220 -2.16 13.61 -10.16
C GLU A 220 -3.34 12.81 -9.58
N GLU A 221 -4.49 13.45 -9.41
CA GLU A 221 -5.72 12.79 -8.94
C GLU A 221 -6.20 11.69 -9.91
N ILE A 222 -6.18 11.95 -11.22
CA ILE A 222 -6.49 10.95 -12.23
C ILE A 222 -5.48 9.80 -12.20
N ALA A 223 -4.19 10.10 -12.03
CA ALA A 223 -3.16 9.07 -11.93
C ALA A 223 -3.38 8.19 -10.70
N TYR A 224 -3.71 8.80 -9.55
CA TYR A 224 -4.03 8.11 -8.30
C TYR A 224 -5.18 7.13 -8.46
N TYR A 225 -6.33 7.56 -8.99
CA TYR A 225 -7.48 6.66 -9.17
C TYR A 225 -7.23 5.60 -10.24
N LYS A 226 -6.47 5.90 -11.30
CA LYS A 226 -6.08 4.88 -12.29
C LYS A 226 -5.18 3.80 -11.69
N SER A 227 -4.24 4.17 -10.80
CA SER A 227 -3.42 3.18 -10.09
C SER A 227 -4.24 2.38 -9.07
N ASP A 228 -5.19 3.02 -8.39
CA ASP A 228 -6.09 2.39 -7.41
C ASP A 228 -7.02 1.35 -8.09
N GLU A 229 -7.60 1.68 -9.26
CA GLU A 229 -8.37 0.75 -10.10
C GLU A 229 -7.52 -0.42 -10.60
N GLN A 230 -6.24 -0.19 -10.95
CA GLN A 230 -5.32 -1.23 -11.39
C GLN A 230 -4.87 -2.16 -10.24
N GLU A 231 -4.68 -1.62 -9.04
CA GLU A 231 -4.42 -2.42 -7.84
C GLU A 231 -5.65 -3.27 -7.48
N GLU A 232 -6.87 -2.73 -7.58
CA GLU A 232 -8.10 -3.48 -7.30
C GLU A 232 -8.37 -4.62 -8.33
N GLU A 233 -7.96 -4.46 -9.60
CA GLU A 233 -8.08 -5.49 -10.63
C GLU A 233 -6.96 -6.56 -10.57
N THR A 234 -5.79 -6.23 -10.02
CA THR A 234 -4.63 -7.14 -9.93
C THR A 234 -4.57 -7.98 -8.64
N ASP A 235 -5.39 -7.65 -7.62
CA ASP A 235 -5.41 -8.34 -6.33
C ASP A 235 -6.24 -9.65 -6.29
N THR A 236 -6.53 -10.27 -7.44
CA THR A 236 -7.03 -11.66 -7.47
C THR A 236 -6.23 -12.61 -8.36
N PRO A 237 -5.12 -13.20 -7.88
CA PRO A 237 -4.57 -14.42 -8.43
C PRO A 237 -4.91 -15.61 -7.51
N LEU A 238 -6.00 -16.33 -7.82
CA LEU A 238 -6.18 -17.72 -7.38
C LEU A 238 -5.33 -18.64 -8.28
N PRO A 239 -4.60 -19.62 -7.74
CA PRO A 239 -3.78 -20.50 -8.56
C PRO A 239 -4.66 -21.53 -9.28
N ASP A 240 -4.45 -21.64 -10.59
CA ASP A 240 -5.07 -22.62 -11.45
C ASP A 240 -4.56 -24.03 -11.11
N ALA A 241 -5.50 -24.93 -10.83
CA ALA A 241 -5.25 -26.37 -10.75
C ALA A 241 -6.44 -27.16 -11.33
N SER A 242 -6.35 -27.41 -12.63
CA SER A 242 -6.72 -28.64 -13.36
C SER A 242 -8.15 -28.81 -13.91
N PRO A 243 -8.29 -29.43 -15.11
CA PRO A 243 -9.53 -29.52 -15.85
C PRO A 243 -10.30 -30.79 -15.50
N THR A 244 -11.58 -30.70 -15.16
CA THR A 244 -12.49 -31.86 -15.22
C THR A 244 -13.91 -31.43 -15.54
N LEU A 245 -14.40 -31.92 -16.68
CA LEU A 245 -15.75 -31.80 -17.17
C LEU A 245 -16.76 -32.36 -16.16
N ARG A 246 -17.84 -31.63 -15.87
CA ARG A 246 -19.22 -32.18 -15.82
C ARG A 246 -20.29 -31.08 -15.72
N PRO A 247 -21.45 -31.26 -16.39
CA PRO A 247 -22.55 -30.30 -16.39
C PRO A 247 -23.61 -30.64 -15.33
N SER A 248 -24.09 -29.66 -14.55
CA SER A 248 -25.47 -29.67 -14.09
C SER A 248 -25.87 -28.34 -13.45
N SER A 249 -26.94 -27.78 -13.98
CA SER A 249 -27.72 -26.68 -13.45
C SER A 249 -28.30 -27.00 -12.07
N ARG A 250 -28.24 -26.05 -11.12
CA ARG A 250 -29.32 -25.84 -10.14
C ARG A 250 -29.30 -24.41 -9.62
N SER A 251 -30.46 -23.78 -9.77
CA SER A 251 -30.86 -22.45 -9.35
C SER A 251 -30.61 -22.18 -7.86
N ASN A 252 -30.27 -20.94 -7.51
CA ASN A 252 -30.95 -20.31 -6.39
C ASN A 252 -31.02 -18.78 -6.56
N PHE A 253 -32.25 -18.30 -6.70
CA PHE A 253 -32.63 -16.89 -6.66
C PHE A 253 -32.22 -16.29 -5.31
N GLN A 254 -31.28 -15.36 -5.31
CA GLN A 254 -31.10 -14.42 -4.20
C GLN A 254 -32.12 -13.27 -4.37
N PRO A 255 -32.92 -12.92 -3.36
CA PRO A 255 -33.83 -11.78 -3.47
C PRO A 255 -33.01 -10.50 -3.65
N GLU A 256 -33.25 -9.77 -4.74
CA GLU A 256 -32.56 -8.52 -5.01
C GLU A 256 -32.74 -7.54 -3.84
N SER A 257 -31.62 -7.10 -3.27
CA SER A 257 -31.55 -6.03 -2.26
C SER A 257 -32.39 -4.83 -2.71
N GLY A 258 -33.13 -4.21 -1.78
CA GLY A 258 -34.03 -3.08 -2.07
C GLY A 258 -33.33 -1.93 -2.82
N ILE A 259 -32.02 -1.78 -2.64
CA ILE A 259 -31.18 -0.81 -3.32
C ILE A 259 -30.96 -1.18 -4.81
N LYS A 260 -30.80 -2.47 -5.13
CA LYS A 260 -30.71 -2.93 -6.53
C LYS A 260 -32.02 -2.68 -7.30
N ARG A 261 -33.18 -2.81 -6.63
CA ARG A 261 -34.48 -2.44 -7.21
C ARG A 261 -34.61 -0.93 -7.47
N LEU A 262 -34.08 -0.10 -6.57
CA LEU A 262 -34.03 1.36 -6.75
C LEU A 262 -33.21 1.74 -7.99
N PHE A 263 -32.00 1.18 -8.15
CA PHE A 263 -31.16 1.48 -9.32
C PHE A 263 -31.68 0.90 -10.64
N SER A 264 -32.38 -0.25 -10.59
CA SER A 264 -33.05 -0.83 -11.76
C SER A 264 -34.22 0.06 -12.24
N PHE A 265 -34.93 0.72 -11.32
CA PHE A 265 -35.99 1.68 -11.66
C PHE A 265 -35.45 2.90 -12.43
N PHE A 266 -34.31 3.46 -12.03
CA PHE A 266 -33.66 4.57 -12.75
C PHE A 266 -33.07 4.13 -14.09
N SER A 267 -32.57 2.90 -14.18
CA SER A 267 -31.96 2.37 -15.41
C SER A 267 -32.98 2.03 -16.50
N ARG A 268 -34.20 1.64 -16.11
CA ARG A 268 -35.26 1.27 -17.06
C ARG A 268 -35.89 2.46 -17.78
N ASP A 269 -35.83 3.65 -17.20
CA ASP A 269 -36.41 4.86 -17.81
C ASP A 269 -35.49 5.48 -18.87
N LYS A 270 -34.18 5.25 -18.75
CA LYS A 270 -33.18 5.75 -19.70
C LYS A 270 -33.25 5.05 -21.08
N ASN A 271 -33.89 3.89 -21.17
CA ASN A 271 -33.96 3.09 -22.40
C ASN A 271 -35.25 3.29 -23.24
N ARG A 272 -36.16 4.18 -22.84
CA ARG A 272 -37.38 4.50 -23.63
C ARG A 272 -37.26 5.75 -24.51
N GLY A 273 -36.19 6.55 -24.36
CA GLY A 273 -36.07 7.86 -25.00
C GLY A 273 -35.25 7.94 -26.29
N SER A 274 -34.46 6.93 -26.66
CA SER A 274 -33.52 7.03 -27.80
C SER A 274 -33.73 5.94 -28.83
N GLN A 275 -34.82 6.03 -29.57
CA GLN A 275 -35.01 5.26 -30.80
C GLN A 275 -35.67 6.12 -31.90
N ARG A 276 -34.94 7.13 -32.41
CA ARG A 276 -35.21 7.75 -33.73
C ARG A 276 -33.92 8.24 -34.45
N ARG A 277 -33.56 7.47 -35.49
CA ARG A 277 -32.89 7.77 -36.79
C ARG A 277 -31.50 8.47 -36.89
N MET A 278 -30.51 7.68 -37.38
CA MET A 278 -29.58 7.82 -38.55
C MET A 278 -28.71 9.08 -38.78
N PRO A 279 -27.58 9.02 -39.55
CA PRO A 279 -26.65 7.91 -39.86
C PRO A 279 -25.13 8.25 -39.74
N GLN A 280 -24.34 7.17 -39.68
CA GLN A 280 -22.92 6.94 -40.01
C GLN A 280 -22.04 8.06 -40.66
N MET A 281 -20.92 8.37 -40.00
CA MET A 281 -19.63 8.88 -40.51
C MET A 281 -18.61 8.53 -39.40
N GLY A 282 -17.69 7.58 -39.56
CA GLY A 282 -16.50 7.62 -40.40
C GLY A 282 -15.30 7.45 -39.46
N ASP A 283 -14.64 6.29 -39.51
CA ASP A 283 -13.46 5.94 -38.72
C ASP A 283 -12.33 6.98 -38.84
N GLY A 284 -11.68 7.29 -37.73
CA GLY A 284 -10.53 8.19 -37.72
C GLY A 284 -9.99 8.51 -36.34
N PHE A 285 -9.63 7.50 -35.53
CA PHE A 285 -8.79 7.76 -34.36
C PHE A 285 -7.89 6.57 -34.04
N GLY A 286 -6.84 6.42 -34.85
CA GLY A 286 -5.68 5.60 -34.54
C GLY A 286 -4.43 6.42 -34.78
N SER A 287 -3.50 6.41 -33.82
CA SER A 287 -2.14 6.98 -33.84
C SER A 287 -1.92 8.28 -33.06
N TRP A 288 -1.86 8.17 -31.73
CA TRP A 288 -1.18 9.14 -30.85
C TRP A 288 -0.25 8.49 -29.80
N ALA A 289 -0.04 7.17 -29.85
CA ALA A 289 0.69 6.43 -28.82
C ALA A 289 2.22 6.35 -29.03
N GLY A 290 2.83 7.20 -29.87
CA GLY A 290 4.23 7.03 -30.29
C GLY A 290 5.14 8.24 -30.13
N LYS A 291 4.77 9.27 -29.35
CA LYS A 291 5.55 10.53 -29.27
C LYS A 291 6.05 10.90 -27.87
N GLU A 292 5.80 10.08 -26.85
CA GLU A 292 6.19 10.41 -25.48
C GLU A 292 7.70 10.24 -25.21
N ASP A 293 8.39 9.33 -25.91
CA ASP A 293 9.82 9.06 -25.68
C ASP A 293 10.77 10.13 -26.25
N VAL A 294 10.34 10.92 -27.23
CA VAL A 294 11.24 11.92 -27.88
C VAL A 294 11.39 13.18 -27.02
N TYR A 295 10.40 13.51 -26.20
CA TYR A 295 10.43 14.72 -25.37
C TYR A 295 11.26 14.55 -24.09
N THR A 296 11.42 13.33 -23.60
CA THR A 296 12.19 13.03 -22.38
C THR A 296 13.69 13.06 -22.64
N GLU A 297 14.15 12.64 -23.82
CA GLU A 297 15.57 12.62 -24.20
C GLU A 297 16.12 14.05 -24.41
N GLN A 298 15.36 14.92 -25.08
CA GLN A 298 15.75 16.32 -25.30
C GLN A 298 15.75 17.16 -24.01
N ALA A 299 14.92 16.80 -23.03
CA ALA A 299 14.90 17.45 -21.72
C ALA A 299 16.10 17.04 -20.85
N GLN A 300 16.65 15.84 -21.05
CA GLN A 300 17.85 15.38 -20.34
C GLN A 300 19.14 15.99 -20.92
N GLU A 301 19.20 16.23 -22.24
CA GLU A 301 20.36 16.84 -22.90
C GLU A 301 20.55 18.32 -22.51
N ALA A 302 19.45 19.04 -22.26
CA ALA A 302 19.48 20.45 -21.84
C ALA A 302 20.01 20.66 -20.39
N LEU A 303 19.96 19.63 -19.54
CA LEU A 303 20.45 19.68 -18.16
C LEU A 303 21.96 19.44 -18.02
N GLN A 304 22.63 18.97 -19.08
CA GLN A 304 24.06 18.67 -19.05
C GLN A 304 24.95 19.89 -19.38
N HIS A 305 24.34 21.01 -19.78
CA HIS A 305 25.03 22.25 -20.16
C HIS A 305 24.75 23.43 -19.21
N MET A 306 24.21 23.18 -18.01
CA MET A 306 24.10 24.15 -16.90
C MET A 306 25.03 23.76 -15.76
#